data_AF-A0A1A8JA01-F1
#
_entry.id   AF-A0A1A8JA01-F1
#
_cell.length_a   1.000
_cell.length_b   1.000
_cell.length_c   1.000
_cell.angle_alpha   90.00
_cell.angle_beta   90.00
_cell.angle_gamma   90.00
#
_symmetry.space_group_name_H-M   'P 1'
#
loop_
_entity.id
_entity.type
_entity.pdbx_description
1 polymer ?
#
loop_
_entity_poly.entity_id
_entity_poly.type
_entity_poly.pdbx_seq_one_letter_code
_entity_poly.pdbx_strand_id
1 'polypeptide(L)'
;SEKEFFYNEDTQEYFFDRDPEMFRHILNFYRTGKLHYPRHECIQAFDEELAFYGIVPEIIGDCCMEEYRDRKKENQERLAEDTEANEAMDAPLPPHSTPRERLWRAFENPHTSTMALVFYYVTGFFIAVSVIANVVETVPCRPPEGKVKDLPCGEKYQLAFFCMDTACVLIFTFEYLMRLFAAPSRCKFMRSVMS
;
A
#
# COMPACT_ATOMS: atom_id res chain seq x y z
N SER A 1 -10.85 40.35 15.52
CA SER A 1 -9.61 39.58 15.25
C SER A 1 -9.99 38.12 15.00
N GLU A 2 -9.32 37.35 14.13
CA GLU A 2 -9.72 35.95 13.81
C GLU A 2 -9.89 35.06 15.05
N LYS A 3 -9.14 35.32 16.13
CA LYS A 3 -9.28 34.63 17.42
C LYS A 3 -10.66 34.80 18.08
N GLU A 4 -11.37 35.90 17.85
CA GLU A 4 -12.68 36.18 18.46
C GLU A 4 -13.75 35.20 17.97
N PHE A 5 -13.56 34.60 16.79
CA PHE A 5 -14.42 33.54 16.28
C PHE A 5 -14.40 32.28 17.17
N PHE A 6 -13.29 32.04 17.86
CA PHE A 6 -13.10 30.87 18.72
C PHE A 6 -13.46 31.14 20.18
N TYR A 7 -13.88 32.37 20.53
CA TYR A 7 -14.19 32.75 21.89
C TYR A 7 -15.64 32.42 22.25
N ASN A 8 -15.83 31.66 23.32
CA ASN A 8 -17.14 31.38 23.90
C ASN A 8 -17.41 32.34 25.06
N GLU A 9 -18.44 33.19 24.92
CA GLU A 9 -18.79 34.19 25.93
C GLU A 9 -19.33 33.58 27.23
N ASP A 10 -20.05 32.45 27.14
CA ASP A 10 -20.68 31.80 28.30
C ASP A 10 -19.65 31.13 29.22
N THR A 11 -18.64 30.47 28.62
CA THR A 11 -17.58 29.78 29.37
C THR A 11 -16.32 30.63 29.55
N GLN A 12 -16.26 31.80 28.91
CA GLN A 12 -15.11 32.72 28.88
C GLN A 12 -13.80 32.05 28.42
N GLU A 13 -13.88 31.12 27.46
CA GLU A 13 -12.75 30.35 26.97
C GLU A 13 -12.62 30.41 25.45
N TYR A 14 -11.43 30.06 24.94
CA TYR A 14 -11.23 29.85 23.51
C TYR A 14 -11.30 28.35 23.21
N PHE A 15 -12.21 27.94 22.34
CA PHE A 15 -12.39 26.55 21.95
C PHE A 15 -11.78 26.28 20.57
N PHE A 16 -10.90 25.29 20.49
CA PHE A 16 -10.28 24.83 19.26
C PHE A 16 -10.52 23.32 19.13
N ASP A 17 -11.27 22.91 18.09
CA ASP A 17 -11.47 21.50 17.75
C ASP A 17 -10.28 20.97 16.94
N ARG A 18 -9.11 20.90 17.59
CA ARG A 18 -7.82 20.53 16.99
C ARG A 18 -7.04 19.59 17.90
N ASP A 19 -5.92 19.08 17.41
CA ASP A 19 -5.11 18.10 18.10
C ASP A 19 -4.53 18.66 19.43
N PRO A 20 -4.91 18.10 20.60
CA PRO A 20 -4.44 18.60 21.89
C PRO A 20 -2.97 18.26 22.17
N GLU A 21 -2.44 17.19 21.59
CA GLU A 21 -1.04 16.78 21.75
C GLU A 21 -0.12 17.73 20.98
N MET A 22 -0.51 18.10 19.75
CA MET A 22 0.21 19.08 18.93
C MET A 22 0.14 20.48 19.55
N PHE A 23 -1.02 20.88 20.09
CA PHE A 23 -1.19 22.18 20.75
C PHE A 23 -0.21 22.39 21.91
N ARG A 24 0.20 21.32 22.61
CA ARG A 24 1.20 21.40 23.68
C ARG A 24 2.53 22.00 23.19
N HIS A 25 2.93 21.72 21.96
CA HIS A 25 4.16 22.27 21.35
C HIS A 25 4.01 23.76 21.05
N ILE A 26 2.85 24.15 20.52
CA ILE A 26 2.48 25.55 20.25
C ILE A 26 2.45 26.37 21.54
N LEU A 27 1.78 25.86 22.58
CA LEU A 27 1.68 26.52 23.88
C LEU A 27 3.06 26.68 24.53
N ASN A 28 3.93 25.68 24.43
CA ASN A 28 5.29 25.75 24.94
C ASN A 28 6.15 26.78 24.20
N PHE A 29 5.94 26.94 22.90
CA PHE A 29 6.59 28.01 22.14
C PHE A 29 6.21 29.39 22.70
N TYR A 30 4.91 29.67 22.93
CA TYR A 30 4.50 30.94 23.54
C TYR A 30 5.00 31.14 24.97
N ARG A 31 5.19 30.06 25.74
CA ARG A 31 5.72 30.13 27.12
C ARG A 31 7.23 30.35 27.19
N THR A 32 7.99 29.75 26.28
CA THR A 32 9.46 29.67 26.36
C THR A 32 10.18 30.49 25.30
N GLY A 33 9.46 30.92 24.25
CA GLY A 33 10.02 31.56 23.06
C GLY A 33 10.78 30.61 22.12
N LYS A 34 10.79 29.30 22.39
CA LYS A 34 11.52 28.30 21.60
C LYS A 34 10.57 27.26 21.03
N LEU A 35 10.59 27.11 19.71
CA LEU A 35 9.80 26.10 19.01
C LEU A 35 10.66 24.86 18.77
N HIS A 36 10.16 23.71 19.23
CA HIS A 36 10.81 22.42 19.07
C HIS A 36 9.93 21.50 18.22
N TYR A 37 10.54 20.84 17.22
CA TYR A 37 9.86 19.88 16.37
C TYR A 37 9.62 18.54 17.12
N PRO A 38 8.38 18.03 17.19
CA PRO A 38 8.07 16.74 17.78
C PRO A 38 8.42 15.57 16.85
N ARG A 39 9.40 14.75 17.24
CA ARG A 39 9.96 13.65 16.42
C ARG A 39 8.99 12.51 16.10
N HIS A 40 8.06 12.27 17.03
CA HIS A 40 7.11 11.16 16.95
C HIS A 40 5.85 11.51 16.14
N GLU A 41 5.72 12.78 15.76
CA GLU A 41 4.54 13.28 15.06
C GLU A 41 4.74 13.32 13.55
N CYS A 42 3.61 13.30 12.83
CA CYS A 42 3.60 13.51 11.39
C CYS A 42 4.04 14.94 11.05
N ILE A 43 5.00 15.07 10.13
CA ILE A 43 5.52 16.36 9.68
C ILE A 43 4.45 17.24 9.05
N GLN A 44 3.50 16.65 8.31
CA GLN A 44 2.40 17.39 7.69
C GLN A 44 1.41 17.92 8.72
N ALA A 45 1.01 17.08 9.68
CA ALA A 45 0.11 17.49 10.76
C ALA A 45 0.72 18.62 11.60
N PHE A 46 2.02 18.54 11.88
CA PHE A 46 2.72 19.62 12.57
C PHE A 46 2.75 20.92 11.76
N ASP A 47 3.06 20.87 10.45
CA ASP A 47 3.03 22.03 9.56
C ASP A 47 1.62 22.65 9.47
N GLU A 48 0.56 21.84 9.45
CA GLU A 48 -0.83 22.30 9.45
C GLU A 48 -1.20 23.04 10.73
N GLU A 49 -0.78 22.54 11.90
CA GLU A 49 -0.99 23.24 13.16
C GLU A 49 -0.19 24.54 13.23
N LEU A 50 1.08 24.53 12.81
CA LEU A 50 1.88 25.76 12.73
C LEU A 50 1.21 26.80 11.83
N ALA A 51 0.72 26.40 10.66
CA ALA A 51 0.00 27.28 9.75
C ALA A 51 -1.29 27.83 10.38
N PHE A 52 -2.07 26.99 11.09
CA PHE A 52 -3.29 27.42 11.78
C PHE A 52 -3.01 28.48 12.85
N TYR A 53 -1.97 28.30 13.65
CA TYR A 53 -1.58 29.27 14.68
C TYR A 53 -0.73 30.44 14.13
N GLY A 54 -0.50 30.49 12.81
CA GLY A 54 0.26 31.55 12.15
C GLY A 54 1.75 31.57 12.52
N ILE A 55 2.30 30.42 12.88
CA ILE A 55 3.71 30.25 13.26
C ILE A 55 4.50 29.80 12.03
N VAL A 56 5.56 30.55 11.75
CA VAL A 56 6.44 30.30 10.61
C VAL A 56 7.45 29.20 10.99
N PRO A 57 7.55 28.06 10.26
CA PRO A 57 8.41 26.94 10.64
C PRO A 57 9.91 27.29 10.73
N GLU A 58 10.36 28.36 10.09
CA GLU A 58 11.72 28.88 10.17
C GLU A 58 12.13 29.34 11.58
N ILE A 59 11.18 29.46 12.51
CA ILE A 59 11.40 29.79 13.93
C ILE A 59 11.78 28.55 14.77
N ILE A 60 11.72 27.34 14.18
CA ILE A 60 12.18 26.11 14.84
C ILE A 60 13.65 26.29 15.26
N GLY A 61 13.94 25.99 16.53
CA GLY A 61 15.28 26.16 17.07
C GLY A 61 16.31 25.23 16.43
N ASP A 62 17.58 25.67 16.42
CA ASP A 62 18.70 24.96 15.79
C ASP A 62 18.83 23.49 16.25
N CYS A 63 18.44 23.19 17.49
CA CYS A 63 18.46 21.83 18.04
C CYS A 63 17.57 20.82 17.30
N CYS A 64 16.54 21.30 16.58
CA CYS A 64 15.56 20.44 15.91
C CYS A 64 15.42 20.76 14.41
N MET A 65 16.07 21.82 13.92
CA MET A 65 15.86 22.33 12.56
C MET A 65 16.36 21.36 11.47
N GLU A 66 17.50 20.70 11.71
CA GLU A 66 18.06 19.71 10.79
C GLU A 66 17.09 18.54 10.61
N GLU A 67 16.62 17.96 11.71
CA GLU A 67 15.70 16.83 11.70
C GLU A 67 14.34 17.19 11.08
N TYR A 68 13.81 18.38 11.36
CA TYR A 68 12.60 18.88 10.70
C TYR A 68 12.78 18.96 9.18
N ARG A 69 13.91 19.48 8.69
CA ARG A 69 14.22 19.57 7.25
C ARG A 69 14.33 18.19 6.61
N ASP A 70 15.01 17.27 7.26
CA ASP A 70 15.19 15.91 6.75
C ASP A 70 13.84 15.19 6.62
N ARG A 71 13.01 15.24 7.67
CA ARG A 71 11.67 14.64 7.66
C ARG A 71 10.75 15.30 6.63
N LYS A 72 10.86 16.61 6.44
CA LYS A 72 10.10 17.34 5.42
C LYS A 72 10.51 16.93 4.01
N LYS A 73 11.81 16.79 3.75
CA LYS A 73 12.34 16.33 2.47
C LYS A 73 11.91 14.90 2.18
N GLU A 74 12.09 13.98 3.12
CA GLU A 74 11.67 12.59 2.98
C GLU A 74 10.17 12.48 2.67
N ASN A 75 9.34 13.24 3.38
CA ASN A 75 7.91 13.25 3.13
C ASN A 75 7.55 13.82 1.75
N GLN A 76 8.25 14.85 1.30
CA GLN A 76 8.06 15.40 -0.06
C GLN A 76 8.45 14.40 -1.15
N GLU A 77 9.57 13.69 -0.97
CA GLU A 77 10.02 12.65 -1.90
C GLU A 77 8.99 11.52 -1.98
N ARG A 78 8.49 11.02 -0.84
CA ARG A 78 7.43 9.99 -0.81
C ARG A 78 6.15 10.43 -1.52
N LEU A 79 5.69 11.65 -1.27
CA LEU A 79 4.49 12.18 -1.93
C LEU A 79 4.69 12.37 -3.43
N ALA A 80 5.90 12.74 -3.87
CA ALA A 80 6.22 12.83 -5.29
C ALA A 80 6.20 11.43 -5.94
N GLU A 81 6.82 10.43 -5.32
CA GLU A 81 6.79 9.04 -5.79
C GLU A 81 5.35 8.50 -5.89
N ASP A 82 4.52 8.73 -4.88
CA ASP A 82 3.11 8.32 -4.88
C ASP A 82 2.30 9.04 -5.99
N THR A 83 2.60 10.32 -6.23
CA THR A 83 1.94 11.11 -7.29
C THR A 83 2.36 10.60 -8.67
N GLU A 84 3.65 10.39 -8.91
CA GLU A 84 4.19 9.85 -10.16
C GLU A 84 3.64 8.44 -10.45
N ALA A 85 3.50 7.59 -9.42
CA ALA A 85 2.92 6.26 -9.56
C ALA A 85 1.45 6.31 -9.97
N ASN A 86 0.67 7.21 -9.35
CA ASN A 86 -0.75 7.40 -9.69
C ASN A 86 -0.91 7.99 -11.11
N GLU A 87 -0.09 8.97 -11.48
CA GLU A 87 -0.09 9.53 -12.83
C GLU A 87 0.30 8.49 -13.88
N ALA A 88 1.29 7.64 -13.60
CA ALA A 88 1.68 6.54 -14.48
C ALA A 88 0.55 5.52 -14.67
N MET A 89 -0.23 5.25 -13.61
CA MET A 89 -1.40 4.37 -13.67
C MET A 89 -2.48 4.91 -14.63
N ASP A 90 -2.79 6.21 -14.55
CA ASP A 90 -3.85 6.86 -15.33
C ASP A 90 -3.41 7.40 -16.70
N ALA A 91 -2.12 7.48 -16.99
CA ALA A 91 -1.60 8.03 -18.25
C ALA A 91 -2.13 7.29 -19.49
N PRO A 92 -2.76 7.93 -20.49
CA PRO A 92 -3.19 7.26 -21.71
C PRO A 92 -2.03 6.55 -22.44
N LEU A 93 -2.29 5.38 -23.02
CA LEU A 93 -1.30 4.70 -23.87
C LEU A 93 -0.91 5.59 -25.06
N PRO A 94 0.38 5.66 -25.44
CA PRO A 94 0.80 6.36 -26.64
C PRO A 94 0.05 5.83 -27.88
N PRO A 95 -0.30 6.71 -28.85
CA PRO A 95 -1.11 6.36 -30.02
C PRO A 95 -0.46 5.33 -30.96
N HIS A 96 0.84 5.06 -30.81
CA HIS A 96 1.59 4.02 -31.55
C HIS A 96 2.10 2.87 -30.67
N SER A 97 1.43 2.63 -29.53
CA SER A 97 1.84 1.57 -28.61
C SER A 97 1.78 0.19 -29.25
N THR A 98 2.84 -0.60 -29.04
CA THR A 98 2.90 -1.97 -29.57
C THR A 98 1.90 -2.86 -28.82
N PRO A 99 1.37 -3.95 -29.43
CA PRO A 99 0.49 -4.88 -28.73
C PRO A 99 1.16 -5.47 -27.47
N ARG A 100 2.50 -5.54 -27.45
CA ARG A 100 3.31 -5.94 -26.30
C ARG A 100 3.22 -4.94 -25.15
N GLU A 101 3.36 -3.64 -25.42
CA GLU A 101 3.21 -2.59 -24.40
C GLU A 101 1.79 -2.56 -23.83
N ARG A 102 0.78 -2.76 -24.71
CA ARG A 102 -0.61 -2.85 -24.28
C ARG A 102 -0.86 -4.07 -23.38
N LEU A 103 -0.24 -5.20 -23.69
CA LEU A 103 -0.30 -6.41 -22.87
C LEU A 103 0.43 -6.23 -21.53
N TRP A 104 1.60 -5.57 -21.53
CA TRP A 104 2.35 -5.25 -20.31
C TRP A 104 1.53 -4.36 -19.37
N ARG A 105 0.94 -3.29 -19.90
CA ARG A 105 0.09 -2.38 -19.13
C ARG A 105 -1.16 -3.08 -18.56
N ALA A 106 -1.72 -4.04 -19.29
CA ALA A 106 -2.84 -4.84 -18.80
C ALA A 106 -2.45 -5.72 -17.60
N PHE A 107 -1.18 -6.17 -17.50
CA PHE A 107 -0.71 -6.91 -16.33
C PHE A 107 -0.42 -6.02 -15.13
N GLU A 108 0.17 -4.83 -15.34
CA GLU A 108 0.45 -3.88 -14.25
C GLU A 108 -0.82 -3.24 -13.69
N ASN A 109 -1.78 -2.90 -14.56
CA ASN A 109 -2.95 -2.11 -14.19
C ASN A 109 -4.24 -2.84 -14.58
N PRO A 110 -4.76 -3.75 -13.72
CA PRO A 110 -5.92 -4.59 -14.03
C PRO A 110 -7.21 -3.78 -14.29
N HIS A 111 -7.29 -2.56 -13.78
CA HIS A 111 -8.46 -1.68 -13.95
C HIS A 111 -8.49 -0.93 -15.30
N THR A 112 -7.41 -0.96 -16.08
CA THR A 112 -7.31 -0.18 -17.34
C THR A 112 -8.09 -0.79 -18.51
N SER A 113 -8.39 -2.09 -18.46
CA SER A 113 -9.08 -2.79 -19.54
C SER A 113 -9.94 -3.93 -19.00
N THR A 114 -11.10 -4.17 -19.62
CA THR A 114 -11.92 -5.36 -19.34
C THR A 114 -11.12 -6.66 -19.48
N MET A 115 -10.20 -6.74 -20.44
CA MET A 115 -9.34 -7.92 -20.62
C MET A 115 -8.38 -8.09 -19.44
N ALA A 116 -7.77 -7.01 -18.98
CA ALA A 116 -6.87 -6.98 -17.82
C ALA A 116 -7.60 -7.42 -16.54
N LEU A 117 -8.83 -6.94 -16.36
CA LEU A 117 -9.71 -7.31 -15.25
C LEU A 117 -10.05 -8.81 -15.24
N VAL A 118 -10.35 -9.38 -16.42
CA VAL A 118 -10.61 -10.82 -16.56
C VAL A 118 -9.38 -11.63 -16.17
N PHE A 119 -8.19 -11.29 -16.67
CA PHE A 119 -6.95 -11.97 -16.28
C PHE A 119 -6.72 -11.89 -14.77
N TYR A 120 -6.88 -10.70 -14.19
CA TYR A 120 -6.73 -10.48 -12.74
C TYR A 120 -7.64 -11.40 -11.91
N TYR A 121 -8.93 -11.45 -12.22
CA TYR A 121 -9.87 -12.30 -11.47
C TYR A 121 -9.63 -13.79 -11.69
N VAL A 122 -9.28 -14.20 -12.92
CA VAL A 122 -8.97 -15.61 -13.23
C VAL A 122 -7.72 -16.05 -12.47
N THR A 123 -6.63 -15.28 -12.54
CA THR A 123 -5.40 -15.54 -11.78
C THR A 123 -5.68 -15.59 -10.28
N GLY A 124 -6.38 -14.59 -9.74
CA GLY A 124 -6.72 -14.53 -8.32
C GLY A 124 -7.55 -15.73 -7.85
N PHE A 125 -8.49 -16.19 -8.68
CA PHE A 125 -9.28 -17.39 -8.41
C PHE A 125 -8.41 -18.65 -8.33
N PHE A 126 -7.51 -18.87 -9.28
CA PHE A 126 -6.62 -20.04 -9.26
C PHE A 126 -5.60 -20.00 -8.11
N ILE A 127 -5.12 -18.81 -7.74
CA ILE A 127 -4.30 -18.63 -6.52
C ILE A 127 -5.09 -19.08 -5.29
N ALA A 128 -6.31 -18.59 -5.12
CA ALA A 128 -7.15 -18.97 -3.99
C ALA A 128 -7.41 -20.49 -3.95
N VAL A 129 -7.74 -21.09 -5.10
CA VAL A 129 -7.93 -22.55 -5.21
C VAL A 129 -6.66 -23.32 -4.83
N SER A 130 -5.49 -22.92 -5.33
CA SER A 130 -4.22 -23.58 -4.99
C SER A 130 -3.86 -23.47 -3.50
N VAL A 131 -4.15 -22.33 -2.87
CA VAL A 131 -3.89 -22.15 -1.43
C VAL A 131 -4.84 -23.02 -0.62
N ILE A 132 -6.14 -23.03 -0.96
CA ILE A 132 -7.13 -23.88 -0.29
C ILE A 132 -6.78 -25.35 -0.48
N ALA A 133 -6.36 -25.75 -1.67
CA ALA A 133 -5.92 -27.11 -1.98
C ALA A 133 -4.77 -27.57 -1.08
N ASN A 134 -3.70 -26.78 -1.02
CA ASN A 134 -2.53 -27.04 -0.19
C ASN A 134 -2.93 -27.17 1.29
N VAL A 135 -3.84 -26.32 1.76
CA VAL A 135 -4.37 -26.42 3.14
C VAL A 135 -5.13 -27.73 3.32
N VAL A 136 -6.08 -28.06 2.43
CA VAL A 136 -6.91 -29.27 2.54
C VAL A 136 -6.08 -30.55 2.43
N GLU A 137 -5.01 -30.56 1.63
CA GLU A 137 -4.12 -31.71 1.50
C GLU A 137 -3.52 -32.12 2.85
N THR A 138 -3.20 -31.13 3.69
CA THR A 138 -2.62 -31.34 5.03
C THR A 138 -3.65 -31.72 6.11
N VAL A 139 -4.95 -31.59 5.84
CA VAL A 139 -6.01 -31.85 6.83
C VAL A 139 -6.37 -33.34 6.88
N PRO A 140 -6.54 -33.93 8.09
CA PRO A 140 -7.01 -35.31 8.22
C PRO A 140 -8.45 -35.45 7.71
N CYS A 141 -8.66 -36.40 6.80
CA CYS A 141 -9.96 -36.73 6.26
C CYS A 141 -10.71 -37.67 7.21
N ARG A 142 -12.04 -37.48 7.33
CA ARG A 142 -12.88 -38.37 8.16
C ARG A 142 -12.69 -39.83 7.73
N PRO A 143 -12.34 -40.74 8.66
CA PRO A 143 -12.14 -42.13 8.31
C PRO A 143 -13.44 -42.77 7.83
N PRO A 144 -13.40 -43.66 6.81
CA PRO A 144 -14.54 -44.50 6.47
C PRO A 144 -14.88 -45.40 7.67
N GLU A 145 -16.17 -45.67 7.86
CA GLU A 145 -16.71 -46.42 9.01
C GLU A 145 -15.88 -47.70 9.26
N GLY A 146 -15.20 -47.77 10.42
CA GLY A 146 -14.46 -48.94 10.89
C GLY A 146 -12.92 -48.88 10.81
N LYS A 147 -12.28 -47.80 10.36
CA LYS A 147 -10.80 -47.64 10.42
C LYS A 147 -10.36 -46.56 11.41
N VAL A 148 -9.38 -46.89 12.27
CA VAL A 148 -8.89 -46.06 13.40
C VAL A 148 -7.78 -45.07 12.99
N LYS A 149 -7.33 -45.08 11.73
CA LYS A 149 -6.26 -44.18 11.28
C LYS A 149 -6.84 -42.95 10.58
N ASP A 150 -6.55 -41.78 11.13
CA ASP A 150 -6.71 -40.50 10.44
C ASP A 150 -5.82 -40.52 9.19
N LEU A 151 -6.43 -40.56 8.01
CA LEU A 151 -5.73 -40.51 6.74
C LEU A 151 -5.81 -39.07 6.21
N PRO A 152 -4.69 -38.41 5.86
CA PRO A 152 -4.75 -37.08 5.27
C PRO A 152 -5.57 -37.09 3.97
N CYS A 153 -6.30 -36.01 3.70
CA CYS A 153 -7.13 -35.92 2.51
C CYS A 153 -6.32 -36.05 1.21
N GLY A 154 -5.05 -35.62 1.23
CA GLY A 154 -4.10 -35.83 0.13
C GLY A 154 -3.97 -37.30 -0.26
N GLU A 155 -3.82 -38.22 0.70
CA GLU A 155 -3.67 -39.66 0.41
C GLU A 155 -4.96 -40.34 -0.06
N LYS A 156 -6.12 -39.84 0.37
CA LYS A 156 -7.41 -40.38 -0.06
C LYS A 156 -7.77 -39.99 -1.49
N TYR A 157 -7.43 -38.76 -1.89
CA TYR A 157 -7.78 -38.19 -3.19
C TYR A 157 -6.54 -37.77 -4.00
N GLN A 158 -5.48 -38.58 -3.97
CA GLN A 158 -4.19 -38.27 -4.61
C GLN A 158 -4.33 -37.84 -6.06
N LEU A 159 -5.16 -38.53 -6.86
CA LEU A 159 -5.34 -38.18 -8.27
C LEU A 159 -6.02 -36.81 -8.47
N ALA A 160 -6.94 -36.43 -7.59
CA ALA A 160 -7.65 -35.16 -7.69
C ALA A 160 -6.73 -33.98 -7.33
N PHE A 161 -5.98 -34.09 -6.23
CA PHE A 161 -4.98 -33.10 -5.84
C PHE A 161 -3.86 -32.98 -6.89
N PHE A 162 -3.30 -34.11 -7.33
CA PHE A 162 -2.26 -34.10 -8.37
C PHE A 162 -2.72 -33.44 -9.69
N CYS A 163 -3.94 -33.75 -10.15
CA CYS A 163 -4.50 -33.15 -11.37
C CYS A 163 -4.64 -31.63 -11.22
N MET A 164 -5.12 -31.19 -10.05
CA MET A 164 -5.36 -29.78 -9.76
C MET A 164 -4.06 -29.00 -9.55
N ASP A 165 -3.07 -29.54 -8.85
CA ASP A 165 -1.75 -28.93 -8.69
C ASP A 165 -1.05 -28.78 -10.04
N THR A 166 -1.11 -29.84 -10.86
CA THR A 166 -0.56 -29.82 -12.22
C THR A 166 -1.24 -28.74 -13.06
N ALA A 167 -2.57 -28.62 -12.97
CA ALA A 167 -3.31 -27.57 -13.66
C ALA A 167 -2.92 -26.17 -13.18
N CYS A 168 -2.79 -25.95 -11.87
CA CYS A 168 -2.37 -24.67 -11.30
C CYS A 168 -0.96 -24.29 -11.73
N VAL A 169 0.00 -25.22 -11.67
CA VAL A 169 1.37 -25.00 -12.13
C VAL A 169 1.41 -24.66 -13.62
N LEU A 170 0.65 -25.36 -14.46
CA LEU A 170 0.57 -25.06 -15.89
C LEU A 170 0.02 -23.66 -16.16
N ILE A 171 -1.05 -23.27 -15.47
CA ILE A 171 -1.65 -21.93 -15.60
C ILE A 171 -0.68 -20.85 -15.14
N PHE A 172 -0.06 -20.99 -13.96
CA PHE A 172 0.92 -20.01 -13.48
C PHE A 172 2.17 -19.94 -14.34
N THR A 173 2.62 -21.07 -14.90
CA THR A 173 3.72 -21.09 -15.87
C THR A 173 3.35 -20.31 -17.12
N PHE A 174 2.15 -20.53 -17.66
CA PHE A 174 1.66 -19.79 -18.83
C PHE A 174 1.52 -18.29 -18.54
N GLU A 175 0.97 -17.92 -17.38
CA GLU A 175 0.88 -16.54 -16.92
C GLU A 175 2.24 -15.87 -16.81
N TYR A 176 3.21 -16.53 -16.16
CA TYR A 176 4.57 -16.04 -16.04
C TYR A 176 5.23 -15.85 -17.42
N LEU A 177 5.04 -16.79 -18.35
CA LEU A 177 5.56 -16.67 -19.72
C LEU A 177 4.94 -15.50 -20.47
N MET A 178 3.64 -15.25 -20.32
CA MET A 178 2.99 -14.07 -20.89
C MET A 178 3.53 -12.77 -20.30
N ARG A 179 3.73 -12.70 -18.98
CA ARG A 179 4.36 -11.55 -18.32
C ARG A 179 5.79 -11.33 -18.81
N LEU A 180 6.58 -12.39 -18.93
CA LEU A 180 7.96 -12.34 -19.44
C LEU A 180 8.01 -11.88 -20.90
N PHE A 181 7.05 -12.29 -21.74
CA PHE A 181 6.95 -11.82 -23.12
C PHE A 181 6.59 -10.32 -23.19
N ALA A 182 5.63 -9.90 -22.37
CA ALA A 182 5.17 -8.52 -22.28
C ALA A 182 6.23 -7.57 -21.70
N ALA A 183 7.02 -8.04 -20.71
CA ALA A 183 7.99 -7.24 -19.96
C ALA A 183 8.99 -6.52 -20.87
N PRO A 184 9.19 -5.19 -20.75
CA PRO A 184 10.09 -4.43 -21.62
C PRO A 184 11.54 -4.92 -21.56
N SER A 185 12.01 -5.30 -20.35
CA SER A 185 13.37 -5.83 -20.11
C SER A 185 13.35 -7.21 -19.44
N ARG A 186 13.43 -8.28 -20.26
CA ARG A 186 13.31 -9.68 -19.81
C ARG A 186 14.36 -10.10 -18.78
N CYS A 187 15.61 -9.66 -18.94
CA CYS A 187 16.68 -9.97 -17.99
C CYS A 187 16.49 -9.29 -16.63
N LYS A 188 15.86 -8.11 -16.60
CA LYS A 188 15.51 -7.43 -15.35
C LYS A 188 14.32 -8.11 -14.70
N PHE A 189 13.32 -8.49 -15.50
CA PHE A 189 12.14 -9.23 -15.05
C PHE A 189 12.48 -10.61 -14.46
N MET A 190 13.38 -11.38 -15.08
CA MET A 190 13.84 -12.66 -14.51
C MET A 190 14.66 -12.49 -13.22
N ARG A 191 15.21 -11.30 -12.98
CA ARG A 191 15.98 -10.98 -11.76
C ARG A 191 15.12 -10.33 -10.68
N SER A 192 13.91 -9.85 -11.00
CA SER A 192 13.01 -9.29 -10.00
C SER A 192 12.37 -10.43 -9.20
N VAL A 193 12.40 -10.30 -7.86
CA VAL A 193 11.92 -11.30 -6.90
C VAL A 193 10.38 -11.36 -6.85
N MET A 194 9.71 -10.38 -7.44
CA MET A 194 8.25 -10.28 -7.49
C MET A 194 7.78 -10.48 -8.93
N SER A 195 7.50 -11.74 -9.31
CA SER A 195 6.79 -12.09 -10.54
C SER A 195 5.49 -12.78 -10.23
#